data_AF-A0A0F9G1M1-F1
#
_entry.id   AF-A0A0F9G1M1-F1
#
_cell.length_a   1.000
_cell.length_b   1.000
_cell.length_c   1.000
_cell.angle_alpha   90.00
_cell.angle_beta   90.00
_cell.angle_gamma   90.00
#
_symmetry.space_group_name_H-M   'P 1'
#
loop_
_entity.id
_entity.type
_entity.pdbx_description
1 polymer ?
#
loop_
_entity_poly.entity_id
_entity_poly.type
_entity_poly.pdbx_seq_one_letter_code
_entity_poly.pdbx_strand_id
1 'polypeptide(L)'
;RYGKKYYSQTEECKQKIKCTNFDKYGTEHYLKTKEGKEKIKQTNLKKYGVKYVSQNPDVRKKQINSCLKKYGVPYSIQNEMVKLKSKQTCLKKYGTEYYLKTEECRKKSKQTCLKKYGVDHPMKDKEIALKSVRAQNNSYILFNWKTGEETICTASYEKKVVEYLNKNKIEFEWQTQVFIMPNGKTYRPDLYLVIEDKWVEIKGYFREKNRVKWEWFSGKYPNSELWDKNILNKMGIL
;
A
#
# COMPACT_ATOMS: atom_id res chain seq x y z
N ARG A 1 -9.94 -53.35 -4.42
CA ARG A 1 -9.08 -52.62 -3.45
C ARG A 1 -8.97 -51.17 -3.93
N TYR A 2 -9.31 -50.17 -3.12
CA TYR A 2 -9.58 -48.76 -3.50
C TYR A 2 -8.43 -47.93 -4.15
N GLY A 3 -7.35 -48.54 -4.64
CA GLY A 3 -6.17 -47.83 -5.18
C GLY A 3 -5.39 -46.97 -4.18
N LYS A 4 -5.82 -46.91 -2.91
CA LYS A 4 -5.20 -46.23 -1.78
C LYS A 4 -5.08 -47.19 -0.59
N LYS A 5 -4.18 -46.86 0.35
CA LYS A 5 -3.95 -47.64 1.57
C LYS A 5 -5.18 -47.65 2.48
N TYR A 6 -5.94 -46.55 2.51
CA TYR A 6 -7.17 -46.40 3.31
C TYR A 6 -8.27 -45.75 2.47
N TYR A 7 -9.53 -46.15 2.69
CA TYR A 7 -10.70 -45.57 2.01
C TYR A 7 -10.80 -44.04 2.25
N SER A 8 -10.42 -43.56 3.43
CA SER A 8 -10.39 -42.13 3.76
C SER A 8 -9.48 -41.28 2.84
N GLN A 9 -8.60 -41.92 2.07
CA GLN A 9 -7.71 -41.25 1.12
C GLN A 9 -8.28 -41.19 -0.30
N THR A 10 -9.41 -41.85 -0.58
CA THR A 10 -10.07 -41.79 -1.89
C THR A 10 -10.70 -40.42 -2.10
N GLU A 11 -10.78 -39.97 -3.35
CA GLU A 11 -11.46 -38.70 -3.67
C GLU A 11 -12.95 -38.76 -3.35
N GLU A 12 -13.58 -39.92 -3.54
CA GLU A 12 -14.97 -40.18 -3.15
C GLU A 12 -15.20 -39.87 -1.66
N CYS A 13 -14.38 -40.44 -0.76
CA CYS A 13 -14.53 -40.21 0.67
C CYS A 13 -14.30 -38.73 1.03
N LYS A 14 -13.30 -38.08 0.44
CA LYS A 14 -13.04 -36.65 0.66
C LYS A 14 -14.18 -35.77 0.19
N GLN A 15 -14.76 -36.06 -0.98
CA GLN A 15 -15.92 -35.33 -1.52
C GLN A 15 -17.12 -35.52 -0.60
N LYS A 16 -17.40 -36.74 -0.15
CA LYS A 16 -18.48 -37.02 0.80
C LYS A 16 -18.33 -36.21 2.10
N ILE A 17 -17.12 -36.16 2.66
CA ILE A 17 -16.83 -35.34 3.86
C ILE A 17 -17.09 -33.86 3.59
N LYS A 18 -16.66 -33.33 2.43
CA LYS A 18 -16.90 -31.93 2.06
C LYS A 18 -18.39 -31.62 1.93
N CYS A 19 -19.15 -32.46 1.25
CA CYS A 19 -20.61 -32.32 1.10
C CYS A 19 -21.27 -32.33 2.47
N THR A 20 -20.98 -33.32 3.31
CA THR A 20 -21.55 -33.39 4.67
C THR A 20 -21.20 -32.16 5.52
N ASN A 21 -19.97 -31.64 5.44
CA ASN A 21 -19.61 -30.42 6.15
C ASN A 21 -20.35 -29.20 5.59
N PHE A 22 -20.56 -29.12 4.27
CA PHE A 22 -21.36 -28.08 3.66
C PHE A 22 -22.81 -28.14 4.12
N ASP A 23 -23.42 -29.31 4.10
CA ASP A 23 -24.81 -29.51 4.53
C ASP A 23 -25.00 -29.11 6.00
N LYS A 24 -24.03 -29.45 6.87
CA LYS A 24 -24.11 -29.19 8.31
C LYS A 24 -23.71 -27.77 8.70
N TYR A 25 -22.75 -27.16 8.01
CA TYR A 25 -22.06 -25.97 8.50
C TYR A 25 -21.96 -24.84 7.46
N GLY A 26 -22.50 -25.03 6.26
CA GLY A 26 -22.40 -24.07 5.15
C GLY A 26 -20.97 -23.88 4.63
N THR A 27 -20.03 -24.76 4.97
CA THR A 27 -18.63 -24.68 4.56
C THR A 27 -17.99 -26.06 4.47
N GLU A 28 -17.00 -26.22 3.58
CA GLU A 28 -16.27 -27.50 3.41
C GLU A 28 -15.61 -28.05 4.68
N HIS A 29 -15.40 -27.21 5.69
CA HIS A 29 -14.67 -27.60 6.90
C HIS A 29 -15.15 -26.84 8.12
N TYR A 30 -15.55 -27.55 9.18
CA TYR A 30 -16.05 -26.97 10.43
C TYR A 30 -15.13 -25.86 11.00
N LEU A 31 -13.80 -26.02 10.97
CA LEU A 31 -12.88 -24.97 11.47
C LEU A 31 -12.89 -23.65 10.67
N LYS A 32 -13.57 -23.59 9.51
CA LYS A 32 -13.79 -22.32 8.79
C LYS A 32 -14.95 -21.52 9.38
N THR A 33 -15.87 -22.16 10.13
CA THR A 33 -17.00 -21.49 10.78
C THR A 33 -16.53 -20.52 11.87
N LYS A 34 -17.38 -19.56 12.23
CA LYS A 34 -17.11 -18.64 13.35
C LYS A 34 -16.97 -19.42 14.67
N GLU A 35 -17.86 -20.38 14.90
CA GLU A 35 -17.85 -21.25 16.07
C GLU A 35 -16.56 -22.06 16.19
N GLY A 36 -16.16 -22.76 15.13
CA GLY A 36 -14.94 -23.57 15.12
C GLY A 36 -13.68 -22.73 15.37
N LYS A 37 -13.61 -21.53 14.78
CA LYS A 37 -12.54 -20.56 15.03
C LYS A 37 -12.51 -20.11 16.48
N GLU A 38 -13.67 -19.82 17.07
CA GLU A 38 -13.74 -19.34 18.45
C GLU A 38 -13.40 -20.44 19.46
N LYS A 39 -13.87 -21.67 19.21
CA LYS A 39 -13.52 -22.84 20.03
C LYS A 39 -12.01 -23.11 20.06
N ILE A 40 -11.32 -22.92 18.92
CA ILE A 40 -9.85 -22.99 18.87
C ILE A 40 -9.22 -21.89 19.73
N LYS A 41 -9.68 -20.64 19.61
CA LYS A 41 -9.13 -19.52 20.40
C LYS A 41 -9.31 -19.75 21.90
N GLN A 42 -10.49 -20.18 22.33
CA GLN A 42 -10.77 -20.49 23.74
C GLN A 42 -9.88 -21.63 24.24
N THR A 43 -9.71 -22.68 23.45
CA THR A 43 -8.82 -23.81 23.79
C THR A 43 -7.37 -23.34 23.91
N ASN A 44 -6.89 -22.51 22.99
CA ASN A 44 -5.52 -21.97 23.03
C ASN A 44 -5.33 -21.03 24.22
N LEU A 45 -6.31 -20.18 24.54
CA LEU A 45 -6.29 -19.32 25.72
C LEU A 45 -6.19 -20.16 26.99
N LYS A 46 -7.02 -21.19 27.14
CA LYS A 46 -6.99 -22.08 28.30
C LYS A 46 -5.67 -22.82 28.46
N LYS A 47 -5.07 -23.29 27.36
CA LYS A 47 -3.86 -24.12 27.39
C LYS A 47 -2.55 -23.34 27.40
N TYR A 48 -2.52 -22.19 26.73
CA TYR A 48 -1.29 -21.47 26.40
C TYR A 48 -1.32 -19.99 26.78
N GLY A 49 -2.44 -19.49 27.32
CA GLY A 49 -2.62 -18.08 27.69
C GLY A 49 -2.73 -17.12 26.51
N VAL A 50 -2.73 -17.62 25.26
CA VAL A 50 -2.74 -16.80 24.04
C VAL A 50 -3.81 -17.27 23.06
N LYS A 51 -4.36 -16.35 22.25
CA LYS A 51 -5.40 -16.68 21.26
C LYS A 51 -4.87 -17.57 20.14
N TYR A 52 -3.62 -17.33 19.74
CA TYR A 52 -2.95 -18.08 18.69
C TYR A 52 -1.67 -18.72 19.23
N VAL A 53 -1.54 -20.03 19.05
CA VAL A 53 -0.39 -20.81 19.57
C VAL A 53 0.97 -20.27 19.09
N SER A 54 1.05 -19.64 17.92
CA SER A 54 2.26 -19.00 17.40
C SER A 54 2.70 -17.77 18.20
N GLN A 55 1.83 -17.19 19.02
CA GLN A 55 2.15 -16.09 19.94
C GLN A 55 2.76 -16.61 21.25
N ASN A 56 2.60 -17.89 21.56
CA ASN A 56 3.18 -18.48 22.76
C ASN A 56 4.72 -18.45 22.64
N PRO A 57 5.44 -17.83 23.61
CA PRO A 57 6.90 -17.69 23.52
C PRO A 57 7.66 -19.01 23.41
N ASP A 58 7.23 -20.06 24.12
CA ASP A 58 7.89 -21.36 24.11
C ASP A 58 7.75 -22.06 22.76
N VAL A 59 6.55 -21.97 22.16
CA VAL A 59 6.30 -22.47 20.81
C VAL A 59 7.18 -21.73 19.80
N ARG A 60 7.25 -20.40 19.91
CA ARG A 60 8.10 -19.57 19.04
C ARG A 60 9.59 -19.92 19.20
N LYS A 61 10.07 -20.12 20.43
CA LYS A 61 11.45 -20.55 20.72
C LYS A 61 11.75 -21.92 20.11
N LYS A 62 10.83 -22.89 20.25
CA LYS A 62 10.96 -24.22 19.63
C LYS A 62 11.01 -24.15 18.10
N GLN A 63 10.20 -23.29 17.49
CA GLN A 63 10.22 -23.07 16.04
C GLN A 63 11.55 -22.48 15.55
N ILE A 64 12.07 -21.47 16.25
CA ILE A 64 13.36 -20.84 15.96
C ILE A 64 14.49 -21.86 16.10
N ASN A 65 14.55 -22.60 17.21
CA ASN A 65 15.59 -23.62 17.44
C ASN A 65 15.57 -24.72 16.39
N SER A 66 14.37 -25.13 15.95
CA SER A 66 14.22 -26.12 14.87
C SER A 66 14.74 -25.57 13.53
N CYS A 67 14.48 -24.28 13.24
CA CYS A 67 15.01 -23.64 12.04
C CYS A 67 16.53 -23.47 12.11
N LEU A 68 17.07 -23.07 13.26
CA LEU A 68 18.52 -22.96 13.48
C LEU A 68 19.20 -24.31 13.26
N LYS A 69 18.68 -25.39 13.87
CA LYS A 69 19.23 -26.74 13.71
C LYS A 69 19.22 -27.22 12.25
N LYS A 70 18.16 -26.89 11.50
CA LYS A 70 17.97 -27.41 10.13
C LYS A 70 18.60 -26.54 9.04
N TYR A 71 18.61 -25.22 9.24
CA TYR A 71 18.93 -24.25 8.20
C TYR A 71 20.02 -23.24 8.61
N GLY A 72 20.50 -23.28 9.86
CA GLY A 72 21.50 -22.34 10.39
C GLY A 72 20.98 -20.93 10.65
N VAL A 73 19.67 -20.68 10.45
CA VAL A 73 19.03 -19.36 10.57
C VAL A 73 17.72 -19.46 11.35
N PRO A 74 17.30 -18.39 12.05
CA PRO A 74 16.10 -18.43 12.89
C PRO A 74 14.79 -18.59 12.11
N TYR A 75 14.79 -18.21 10.82
CA TYR A 75 13.64 -18.38 9.93
C TYR A 75 14.08 -19.00 8.60
N SER A 76 13.40 -20.06 8.16
CA SER A 76 13.77 -20.81 6.95
C SER A 76 13.90 -19.95 5.70
N ILE A 77 13.09 -18.89 5.56
CA ILE A 77 13.14 -17.99 4.40
C ILE A 77 14.41 -17.15 4.33
N GLN A 78 15.18 -17.06 5.43
CA GLN A 78 16.47 -16.38 5.43
C GLN A 78 17.59 -17.25 4.85
N ASN A 79 17.41 -18.58 4.83
CA ASN A 79 18.39 -19.49 4.27
C ASN A 79 18.44 -19.36 2.74
N GLU A 80 19.63 -19.18 2.19
CA GLU A 80 19.82 -18.91 0.76
C GLU A 80 19.35 -20.07 -0.13
N MET A 81 19.55 -21.32 0.27
CA MET A 81 19.07 -22.47 -0.50
C MET A 81 17.54 -22.52 -0.57
N VAL A 82 16.86 -22.13 0.51
CA VAL A 82 15.39 -22.03 0.53
C VAL A 82 14.92 -20.90 -0.39
N LYS A 83 15.59 -19.74 -0.38
CA LYS A 83 15.28 -18.63 -1.29
C LYS A 83 15.45 -19.03 -2.76
N LEU A 84 16.58 -19.65 -3.10
CA LEU A 84 16.88 -20.12 -4.46
C LEU A 84 15.85 -21.15 -4.93
N LYS A 85 15.51 -22.14 -4.09
CA LYS A 85 14.50 -23.14 -4.42
C LYS A 85 13.12 -22.50 -4.65
N SER A 86 12.76 -21.50 -3.86
CA SER A 86 11.51 -20.74 -4.04
C SER A 86 11.48 -20.02 -5.40
N LYS A 87 12.57 -19.32 -5.75
CA LYS A 87 12.73 -18.64 -7.04
C LYS A 87 12.66 -19.60 -8.22
N GLN A 88 13.37 -20.73 -8.17
CA GLN A 88 13.35 -21.76 -9.21
C GLN A 88 11.95 -22.36 -9.40
N THR A 89 11.24 -22.59 -8.29
CA THR A 89 9.86 -23.09 -8.34
C THR A 89 8.93 -22.06 -9.00
N CYS A 90 9.07 -20.78 -8.65
CA CYS A 90 8.32 -19.71 -9.30
C CYS A 90 8.68 -19.59 -10.79
N LEU A 91 9.95 -19.69 -11.14
CA LEU A 91 10.42 -19.62 -12.52
C LEU A 91 9.84 -20.77 -13.35
N LYS A 92 9.90 -22.00 -12.85
CA LYS A 92 9.33 -23.18 -13.50
C LYS A 92 7.82 -23.07 -13.70
N LYS A 93 7.09 -22.55 -12.70
CA LYS A 93 5.63 -22.52 -12.70
C LYS A 93 5.04 -21.31 -13.45
N TYR A 94 5.73 -20.18 -13.41
CA TYR A 94 5.19 -18.89 -13.83
C TYR A 94 6.08 -18.12 -14.82
N GLY A 95 7.24 -18.66 -15.20
CA GLY A 95 8.21 -17.98 -16.07
C GLY A 95 8.90 -16.78 -15.44
N THR A 96 8.76 -16.57 -14.12
CA THR A 96 9.39 -15.46 -13.38
C THR A 96 9.80 -15.88 -11.98
N GLU A 97 10.85 -15.27 -11.43
CA GLU A 97 11.34 -15.54 -10.08
C GLU A 97 10.31 -15.23 -8.98
N TYR A 98 9.30 -14.40 -9.26
CA TYR A 98 8.30 -13.97 -8.28
C TYR A 98 6.91 -13.92 -8.89
N TYR A 99 5.94 -14.62 -8.28
CA TYR A 99 4.53 -14.60 -8.73
C TYR A 99 3.95 -13.18 -8.85
N LEU A 100 4.36 -12.25 -7.99
CA LEU A 100 3.95 -10.83 -8.04
C LEU A 100 4.31 -10.11 -9.35
N LYS A 101 5.31 -10.61 -10.09
CA LYS A 101 5.71 -10.05 -11.38
C LYS A 101 4.87 -10.59 -12.55
N THR A 102 4.03 -11.60 -12.33
CA THR A 102 3.18 -12.17 -13.39
C THR A 102 2.07 -11.21 -13.81
N GLU A 103 1.68 -11.27 -15.08
CA GLU A 103 0.52 -10.54 -15.59
C GLU A 103 -0.78 -10.98 -14.91
N GLU A 104 -0.91 -12.26 -14.55
CA GLU A 104 -2.04 -12.77 -13.80
C GLU A 104 -2.20 -12.03 -12.46
N CYS A 105 -1.13 -11.95 -11.67
CA CYS A 105 -1.15 -11.24 -10.39
C CYS A 105 -1.46 -9.76 -10.58
N ARG A 106 -0.86 -9.10 -11.59
CA ARG A 106 -1.11 -7.69 -11.89
C ARG A 106 -2.57 -7.43 -12.23
N LYS A 107 -3.19 -8.26 -13.08
CA LYS A 107 -4.61 -8.16 -13.44
C LYS A 107 -5.52 -8.36 -12.23
N LYS A 108 -5.26 -9.37 -11.39
CA LYS A 108 -6.01 -9.62 -10.15
C LYS A 108 -5.92 -8.45 -9.17
N SER A 109 -4.74 -7.86 -9.01
CA SER A 109 -4.55 -6.65 -8.18
C SER A 109 -5.37 -5.47 -8.70
N LYS A 110 -5.31 -5.18 -10.01
CA LYS A 110 -6.10 -4.09 -10.63
C LYS A 110 -7.60 -4.33 -10.47
N GLN A 111 -8.09 -5.53 -10.75
CA GLN A 111 -9.52 -5.87 -10.60
C GLN A 111 -9.99 -5.72 -9.16
N THR A 112 -9.16 -6.12 -8.19
CA THR A 112 -9.47 -5.94 -6.77
C THR A 112 -9.55 -4.46 -6.39
N CYS A 113 -8.64 -3.64 -6.91
CA CYS A 113 -8.67 -2.19 -6.66
C CYS A 113 -9.91 -1.54 -7.29
N LEU A 114 -10.24 -1.89 -8.55
CA LEU A 114 -11.43 -1.39 -9.22
C LEU A 114 -12.70 -1.77 -8.45
N LYS A 115 -12.80 -3.02 -7.98
CA LYS A 115 -13.96 -3.49 -7.19
C LYS A 115 -14.10 -2.77 -5.84
N LYS A 116 -12.98 -2.46 -5.17
CA LYS A 116 -13.01 -1.90 -3.81
C LYS A 116 -13.06 -0.37 -3.80
N TYR A 117 -12.42 0.28 -4.76
CA TYR A 117 -12.11 1.71 -4.73
C TYR A 117 -12.51 2.43 -6.03
N GLY A 118 -13.05 1.73 -7.03
CA GLY A 118 -13.36 2.32 -8.35
C GLY A 118 -12.13 2.71 -9.19
N VAL A 119 -10.92 2.56 -8.66
CA VAL A 119 -9.65 2.92 -9.32
C VAL A 119 -8.73 1.71 -9.49
N ASP A 120 -7.85 1.74 -10.49
CA ASP A 120 -6.93 0.64 -10.81
C ASP A 120 -5.72 0.53 -9.86
N HIS A 121 -5.51 1.53 -9.00
CA HIS A 121 -4.42 1.58 -8.04
C HIS A 121 -4.84 2.33 -6.77
N PRO A 122 -4.53 1.84 -5.55
CA PRO A 122 -5.04 2.44 -4.31
C PRO A 122 -4.64 3.91 -4.11
N MET A 123 -3.45 4.32 -4.54
CA MET A 123 -3.01 5.73 -4.43
C MET A 123 -3.72 6.70 -5.39
N LYS A 124 -4.57 6.22 -6.31
CA LYS A 124 -5.43 7.09 -7.11
C LYS A 124 -6.76 7.40 -6.40
N ASP A 125 -7.09 6.66 -5.35
CA ASP A 125 -8.22 6.95 -4.48
C ASP A 125 -7.89 8.12 -3.56
N LYS A 126 -8.74 9.15 -3.54
CA LYS A 126 -8.51 10.39 -2.79
C LYS A 126 -8.41 10.14 -1.28
N GLU A 127 -9.27 9.27 -0.74
CA GLU A 127 -9.31 8.99 0.69
C GLU A 127 -8.07 8.22 1.15
N ILE A 128 -7.67 7.19 0.38
CA ILE A 128 -6.47 6.40 0.68
C ILE A 128 -5.21 7.28 0.56
N ALA A 129 -5.13 8.12 -0.47
CA ALA A 129 -4.02 9.05 -0.64
C ALA A 129 -3.91 10.01 0.55
N LEU A 130 -5.02 10.64 0.96
CA LEU A 130 -5.07 11.54 2.13
C LEU A 130 -4.66 10.82 3.42
N LYS A 131 -5.17 9.61 3.65
CA LYS A 131 -4.80 8.78 4.80
C LYS A 131 -3.30 8.48 4.81
N SER A 132 -2.72 8.18 3.66
CA SER A 132 -1.28 7.92 3.52
C SER A 132 -0.44 9.16 3.81
N VAL A 133 -0.91 10.36 3.44
CA VAL A 133 -0.20 11.62 3.70
C VAL A 133 -0.24 11.97 5.18
N ARG A 134 -1.41 11.88 5.83
CA ARG A 134 -1.57 12.16 7.27
C ARG A 134 -0.76 11.24 8.18
N ALA A 135 -0.44 10.04 7.73
CA ALA A 135 0.38 9.09 8.47
C ALA A 135 1.89 9.39 8.38
N GLN A 136 2.32 10.37 7.57
CA GLN A 136 3.73 10.73 7.46
C GLN A 136 4.15 11.59 8.66
N ASN A 137 5.31 11.30 9.23
CA ASN A 137 5.84 12.04 10.39
C ASN A 137 6.09 13.54 10.09
N ASN A 138 6.18 13.94 8.82
CA ASN A 138 6.53 15.28 8.39
C ASN A 138 5.36 16.02 7.71
N SER A 139 4.11 15.57 7.90
CA SER A 139 2.95 16.29 7.35
C SER A 139 2.56 17.47 8.23
N TYR A 140 2.27 18.62 7.61
CA TYR A 140 1.73 19.81 8.27
C TYR A 140 0.28 20.02 7.84
N ILE A 141 -0.64 20.10 8.80
CA ILE A 141 -2.05 20.41 8.54
C ILE A 141 -2.25 21.90 8.81
N LEU A 142 -2.65 22.61 7.77
CA LEU A 142 -2.99 24.04 7.78
C LEU A 142 -4.43 24.20 7.29
N PHE A 143 -5.01 25.38 7.48
CA PHE A 143 -6.36 25.69 7.00
C PHE A 143 -6.29 26.86 6.03
N ASN A 144 -6.94 26.74 4.88
CA ASN A 144 -7.05 27.82 3.92
C ASN A 144 -7.82 28.98 4.55
N TRP A 145 -7.26 30.19 4.51
CA TRP A 145 -7.84 31.35 5.19
C TRP A 145 -9.22 31.76 4.65
N LYS A 146 -9.50 31.50 3.36
CA LYS A 146 -10.73 31.90 2.68
C LYS A 146 -11.81 30.82 2.82
N THR A 147 -11.47 29.57 2.53
CA THR A 147 -12.46 28.46 2.49
C THR A 147 -12.58 27.71 3.81
N GLY A 148 -11.59 27.81 4.70
CA GLY A 148 -11.50 26.98 5.91
C GLY A 148 -11.14 25.52 5.64
N GLU A 149 -10.86 25.16 4.38
CA GLU A 149 -10.53 23.77 4.01
C GLU A 149 -9.13 23.37 4.49
N GLU A 150 -8.98 22.10 4.86
CA GLU A 150 -7.70 21.52 5.25
C GLU A 150 -6.72 21.48 4.07
N THR A 151 -5.54 22.05 4.29
CA THR A 151 -4.37 21.99 3.41
C THR A 151 -3.29 21.16 4.07
N ILE A 152 -2.91 20.04 3.43
CA ILE A 152 -1.88 19.15 3.96
C ILE A 152 -0.59 19.32 3.15
N CYS A 153 0.46 19.80 3.80
CA CYS A 153 1.79 19.96 3.24
C CYS A 153 2.68 18.80 3.68
N THR A 154 3.58 18.34 2.81
CA THR A 154 4.56 17.27 3.12
C THR A 154 6.00 17.75 3.12
N ALA A 155 6.23 18.96 2.62
CA ALA A 155 7.54 19.63 2.67
C ALA A 155 7.49 20.89 3.53
N SER A 156 8.64 21.25 4.10
CA SER A 156 8.78 22.46 4.92
C SER A 156 8.58 23.76 4.13
N TYR A 157 8.97 23.78 2.84
CA TYR A 157 8.76 24.95 1.99
C TYR A 157 7.28 25.13 1.62
N GLU A 158 6.57 24.04 1.32
CA GLU A 158 5.11 24.04 1.12
C GLU A 158 4.41 24.67 2.33
N LYS A 159 4.76 24.23 3.54
CA LYS A 159 4.22 24.78 4.79
C LYS A 159 4.44 26.29 4.88
N LYS A 160 5.68 26.77 4.69
CA LYS A 160 6.02 28.19 4.79
C LYS A 160 5.27 29.03 3.74
N VAL A 161 5.13 28.51 2.52
CA VAL A 161 4.36 29.18 1.46
C VAL A 161 2.90 29.29 1.84
N VAL A 162 2.26 28.20 2.29
CA VAL A 162 0.84 28.24 2.70
C VAL A 162 0.64 29.19 3.89
N GLU A 163 1.54 29.19 4.87
CA GLU A 163 1.53 30.15 5.99
C GLU A 163 1.62 31.61 5.49
N TYR A 164 2.50 31.88 4.54
CA TYR A 164 2.63 33.20 3.91
C TYR A 164 1.36 33.61 3.16
N LEU A 165 0.80 32.74 2.32
CA LEU A 165 -0.41 33.04 1.54
C LEU A 165 -1.60 33.31 2.46
N ASN A 166 -1.77 32.49 3.50
CA ASN A 166 -2.80 32.69 4.52
C ASN A 166 -2.63 34.01 5.27
N LYS A 167 -1.41 34.32 5.74
CA LYS A 167 -1.12 35.55 6.49
C LYS A 167 -1.43 36.80 5.66
N ASN A 168 -1.10 36.78 4.38
CA ASN A 168 -1.31 37.91 3.47
C ASN A 168 -2.69 37.89 2.77
N LYS A 169 -3.57 36.95 3.14
CA LYS A 169 -4.90 36.77 2.53
C LYS A 169 -4.84 36.67 1.00
N ILE A 170 -3.84 35.97 0.48
CA ILE A 170 -3.70 35.68 -0.96
C ILE A 170 -4.56 34.46 -1.26
N GLU A 171 -5.43 34.56 -2.27
CA GLU A 171 -6.31 33.47 -2.65
C GLU A 171 -5.58 32.40 -3.46
N PHE A 172 -5.69 31.14 -3.02
CA PHE A 172 -5.07 30.01 -3.70
C PHE A 172 -5.92 28.75 -3.58
N GLU A 173 -5.79 27.86 -4.57
CA GLU A 173 -6.31 26.50 -4.52
C GLU A 173 -5.16 25.50 -4.33
N TRP A 174 -5.27 24.62 -3.33
CA TRP A 174 -4.23 23.64 -3.02
C TRP A 174 -4.46 22.32 -3.77
N GLN A 175 -3.51 21.93 -4.62
CA GLN A 175 -3.50 20.61 -5.29
C GLN A 175 -4.83 20.24 -5.99
N THR A 176 -5.52 21.26 -6.50
CA THR A 176 -6.90 21.20 -7.03
C THR A 176 -7.04 20.28 -8.25
N GLN A 177 -6.07 20.31 -9.16
CA GLN A 177 -6.17 19.65 -10.47
C GLN A 177 -5.08 18.59 -10.70
N VAL A 178 -5.46 17.52 -11.40
CA VAL A 178 -4.55 16.47 -11.88
C VAL A 178 -4.48 16.51 -13.40
N PHE A 179 -3.27 16.59 -13.92
CA PHE A 179 -2.99 16.61 -15.35
C PHE A 179 -2.43 15.24 -15.78
N ILE A 180 -2.90 14.75 -16.92
CA ILE A 180 -2.46 13.47 -17.50
C ILE A 180 -1.40 13.76 -18.57
N MET A 181 -0.23 13.16 -18.42
CA MET A 181 0.89 13.23 -19.34
C MET A 181 0.70 12.27 -20.51
N PRO A 182 1.36 12.48 -21.68
CA PRO A 182 1.26 11.58 -22.83
C PRO A 182 1.64 10.12 -22.55
N ASN A 183 2.51 9.88 -21.57
CA ASN A 183 2.91 8.54 -21.14
C ASN A 183 1.95 7.90 -20.11
N GLY A 184 0.77 8.50 -19.89
CA GLY A 184 -0.23 8.05 -18.93
C GLY A 184 0.09 8.32 -17.46
N LYS A 185 1.26 8.93 -17.15
CA LYS A 185 1.57 9.40 -15.80
C LYS A 185 0.74 10.64 -15.48
N THR A 186 0.59 10.92 -14.19
CA THR A 186 -0.05 12.15 -13.73
C THR A 186 0.95 13.14 -13.17
N TYR A 187 0.57 14.41 -13.26
CA TYR A 187 1.24 15.55 -12.64
C TYR A 187 0.19 16.42 -11.94
N ARG A 188 0.52 16.94 -10.77
CA ARG A 188 -0.36 17.75 -9.92
C ARG A 188 0.53 18.86 -9.35
N PRO A 189 0.39 20.10 -9.83
CA PRO A 189 1.04 21.26 -9.23
C PRO A 189 0.66 21.40 -7.76
N ASP A 190 1.51 22.07 -6.98
CA ASP A 190 1.26 22.24 -5.54
C ASP A 190 0.10 23.21 -5.28
N LEU A 191 0.07 24.34 -5.98
CA LEU A 191 -1.03 25.29 -5.86
C LEU A 191 -1.32 26.05 -7.15
N TYR A 192 -2.49 26.68 -7.17
CA TYR A 192 -2.91 27.65 -8.17
C TYR A 192 -3.27 28.97 -7.49
N LEU A 193 -2.68 30.07 -7.93
CA LEU A 193 -2.99 31.42 -7.48
C LEU A 193 -4.14 31.95 -8.33
N VAL A 194 -5.28 32.20 -7.69
CA VAL A 194 -6.57 32.42 -8.39
C VAL A 194 -6.59 33.78 -9.10
N ILE A 195 -6.08 34.82 -8.44
CA ILE A 195 -6.11 36.19 -8.97
C ILE A 195 -5.07 36.36 -10.07
N GLU A 196 -3.90 35.77 -9.90
CA GLU A 196 -2.77 35.85 -10.82
C GLU A 196 -2.87 34.89 -12.02
N ASP A 197 -3.90 34.02 -12.04
CA ASP A 197 -4.03 32.92 -13.02
C ASP A 197 -2.71 32.16 -13.19
N LYS A 198 -2.15 31.68 -12.07
CA LYS A 198 -0.79 31.13 -12.06
C LYS A 198 -0.68 29.80 -11.32
N TRP A 199 -0.15 28.79 -12.01
CA TRP A 199 0.24 27.52 -11.42
C TRP A 199 1.61 27.63 -10.74
N VAL A 200 1.74 27.07 -9.55
CA VAL A 200 3.00 27.09 -8.79
C VAL A 200 3.39 25.67 -8.38
N GLU A 201 4.64 25.31 -8.68
CA GLU A 201 5.31 24.13 -8.11
C GLU A 201 6.35 24.62 -7.10
N ILE A 202 6.26 24.16 -5.85
CA ILE A 202 7.17 24.55 -4.77
C ILE A 202 8.26 23.47 -4.66
N LYS A 203 9.53 23.86 -4.80
CA LYS A 203 10.62 22.89 -4.72
C LYS A 203 11.84 23.32 -3.93
N GLY A 204 12.26 22.43 -3.01
CA GLY A 204 13.62 22.43 -2.49
C GLY A 204 14.56 21.75 -3.48
N TYR A 205 15.11 20.59 -3.11
CA TYR A 205 15.97 19.82 -4.00
C TYR A 205 15.19 19.21 -5.17
N PHE A 206 15.56 19.59 -6.40
CA PHE A 206 14.85 19.16 -7.61
C PHE A 206 15.55 17.96 -8.28
N ARG A 207 14.98 16.76 -8.08
CA ARG A 207 15.47 15.54 -8.73
C ARG A 207 15.16 15.55 -10.23
N GLU A 208 16.06 15.00 -11.04
CA GLU A 208 15.95 14.95 -12.51
C GLU A 208 14.61 14.40 -13.02
N LYS A 209 14.17 13.27 -12.48
CA LYS A 209 12.87 12.66 -12.85
C LYS A 209 11.65 13.57 -12.60
N ASN A 210 11.76 14.52 -11.65
CA ASN A 210 10.71 15.49 -11.36
C ASN A 210 10.84 16.72 -12.25
N ARG A 211 12.08 17.10 -12.61
CA ARG A 211 12.38 18.18 -13.57
C ARG A 211 11.73 17.90 -14.93
N VAL A 212 11.86 16.68 -15.46
CA VAL A 212 11.20 16.27 -16.72
C VAL A 212 9.68 16.44 -16.68
N LYS A 213 9.05 16.17 -15.52
CA LYS A 213 7.59 16.37 -15.39
C LYS A 213 7.23 17.85 -15.36
N TRP A 214 8.02 18.64 -14.66
CA TRP A 214 7.83 20.09 -14.56
C TRP A 214 8.04 20.77 -15.92
N GLU A 215 9.10 20.46 -16.64
CA GLU A 215 9.38 21.01 -17.97
C GLU A 215 8.26 20.69 -18.97
N TRP A 216 7.71 19.47 -18.91
CA TRP A 216 6.53 19.14 -19.70
C TRP A 216 5.32 20.01 -19.31
N PHE A 217 5.09 20.20 -18.01
CA PHE A 217 3.95 20.98 -17.53
C PHE A 217 4.12 22.46 -17.90
N SER A 218 5.27 23.07 -17.61
CA SER A 218 5.52 24.49 -17.87
C SER A 218 5.61 24.82 -19.35
N GLY A 219 6.06 23.89 -20.19
CA GLY A 219 5.97 24.03 -21.64
C GLY A 219 4.53 24.06 -22.18
N LYS A 220 3.58 23.42 -21.48
CA LYS A 220 2.15 23.39 -21.86
C LYS A 220 1.33 24.50 -21.19
N TYR A 221 1.74 24.94 -20.01
CA TYR A 221 1.08 25.96 -19.21
C TYR A 221 2.08 27.09 -18.94
N PRO A 222 2.21 28.07 -19.86
CA PRO A 222 3.16 29.17 -19.72
C PRO A 222 2.88 30.05 -18.47
N ASN A 223 1.65 30.03 -17.98
CA ASN A 223 1.24 30.63 -16.71
C ASN A 223 1.65 29.78 -15.49
N SER A 224 2.84 29.17 -15.52
CA SER A 224 3.35 28.36 -14.43
C SER A 224 4.73 28.83 -13.98
N GLU A 225 4.99 28.72 -12.67
CA GLU A 225 6.23 29.16 -12.05
C GLU A 225 6.76 28.14 -11.04
N LEU A 226 8.08 27.92 -11.05
CA LEU A 226 8.76 27.06 -10.09
C LEU A 226 9.25 27.91 -8.92
N TRP A 227 8.62 27.79 -7.76
CA TRP A 227 9.07 28.47 -6.55
C TRP A 227 10.14 27.65 -5.83
N ASP A 228 11.39 27.93 -6.21
CA ASP A 228 12.57 27.34 -5.60
C ASP A 228 13.09 28.17 -4.41
N LYS A 229 14.17 27.71 -3.76
CA LYS A 229 14.79 28.42 -2.64
C LYS A 229 15.11 29.89 -2.95
N ASN A 230 15.56 30.20 -4.17
CA ASN A 230 15.96 31.56 -4.54
C ASN A 230 14.74 32.46 -4.67
N ILE A 231 13.67 31.99 -5.32
CA ILE A 231 12.42 32.73 -5.45
C ILE A 231 11.81 32.96 -4.07
N LEU A 232 11.71 31.92 -3.25
CA LEU A 232 11.12 32.04 -1.92
C LEU A 232 11.91 32.98 -0.99
N ASN A 233 13.24 33.02 -1.10
CA ASN A 233 14.06 34.03 -0.41
C ASN A 233 13.75 35.46 -0.90
N LYS A 234 13.65 35.66 -2.22
CA LYS A 234 13.30 36.98 -2.79
C LYS A 234 11.93 37.47 -2.34
N MET A 235 10.98 36.56 -2.14
CA MET A 235 9.65 36.86 -1.62
C MET A 235 9.61 37.06 -0.10
N GLY A 236 10.71 36.81 0.61
CA GLY A 236 10.76 36.89 2.08
C GLY A 236 10.00 35.78 2.81
N ILE A 237 9.80 34.61 2.15
CA ILE A 237 9.07 33.46 2.71
C ILE A 237 10.01 32.56 3.53
N LEU A 238 11.28 32.43 3.12
CA LEU A 238 12.25 31.53 3.75
C LEU A 238 13.09 32.17 4.83
#